data_AF-A0A2K3MML1-F1
#
_entry.id   AF-A0A2K3MML1-F1
#
_cell.length_a   1.000
_cell.length_b   1.000
_cell.length_c   1.000
_cell.angle_alpha   90.00
_cell.angle_beta   90.00
_cell.angle_gamma   90.00
#
_symmetry.space_group_name_H-M   'P 1'
#
loop_
_entity.id
_entity.type
_entity.pdbx_description
1 polymer ?
#
loop_
_entity_poly.entity_id
_entity_poly.type
_entity_poly.pdbx_seq_one_letter_code
_entity_poly.pdbx_strand_id
1 'polypeptide(L)'
;MHLRSNSLPSAPHPLVSQFEDNLQSLKSSEGTSSASSSLICDKLNRMQDLHDCINNLLQLPIEQQALAQECNEKSVDELLERSLRILDICSTAKDFLSLSKENMHELQSVIRRRGIKTGLTLEGVKYLALRKNMKKQIRKALKQSPYAH
;
A
#
# COMPACT_ATOMS: atom_id res chain seq x y z
N MET A 1 -6.10 -4.41 -48.16
CA MET A 1 -4.68 -4.77 -47.96
C MET A 1 -4.40 -4.80 -46.46
N HIS A 2 -4.15 -5.97 -45.88
CA HIS A 2 -3.77 -6.09 -44.47
C HIS A 2 -2.26 -5.83 -44.34
N LEU A 3 -1.89 -4.68 -43.78
CA LEU A 3 -0.52 -4.40 -43.33
C LEU A 3 -0.30 -5.14 -42.01
N ARG A 4 0.39 -6.28 -42.05
CA ARG A 4 0.87 -6.95 -40.84
C ARG A 4 2.14 -6.26 -40.37
N SER A 5 2.10 -5.67 -39.19
CA SER A 5 3.26 -5.12 -38.51
C SER A 5 4.19 -6.25 -38.08
N ASN A 6 5.35 -6.36 -38.72
CA ASN A 6 6.42 -7.25 -38.28
C ASN A 6 7.25 -6.49 -37.23
N SER A 7 6.91 -6.63 -35.96
CA SER A 7 7.80 -6.20 -34.88
C SER A 7 8.95 -7.19 -34.77
N LEU A 8 10.15 -6.79 -35.20
CA LEU A 8 11.40 -7.49 -34.89
C LEU A 8 11.58 -7.53 -33.36
N PRO A 9 12.18 -8.60 -32.80
CA PRO A 9 12.54 -8.59 -31.39
C PRO A 9 13.46 -7.40 -31.14
N SER A 10 13.10 -6.57 -30.15
CA SER A 10 13.94 -5.44 -29.74
C SER A 10 15.29 -5.99 -29.29
N ALA A 11 16.37 -5.56 -29.94
CA ALA A 11 17.71 -5.91 -29.49
C ALA A 11 17.90 -5.37 -28.07
N PRO A 12 18.44 -6.16 -27.12
CA PRO A 12 18.66 -5.69 -25.77
C PRO A 12 19.55 -4.46 -25.78
N HIS A 13 19.22 -3.49 -24.92
CA HIS A 13 19.98 -2.24 -24.82
C HIS A 13 21.47 -2.56 -24.55
N PRO A 14 22.43 -1.86 -25.18
CA PRO A 14 23.86 -2.18 -25.02
C PRO A 14 24.33 -2.28 -23.57
N LEU A 15 23.76 -1.46 -22.68
CA LEU A 15 24.03 -1.51 -21.24
C LEU A 15 23.51 -2.79 -20.56
N VAL A 16 22.38 -3.34 -21.00
CA VAL A 16 21.83 -4.61 -20.46
C VAL A 16 22.72 -5.78 -20.87
N SER A 17 23.22 -5.78 -22.11
CA SER A 17 24.16 -6.79 -22.59
C SER A 17 25.48 -6.71 -21.80
N GLN A 18 26.01 -5.50 -21.58
CA GLN A 18 27.22 -5.29 -20.79
C GLN A 18 27.07 -5.77 -19.34
N PHE A 19 25.91 -5.52 -18.73
CA PHE A 19 25.60 -6.02 -17.39
C PHE A 19 25.61 -7.55 -17.34
N GLU A 20 24.94 -8.21 -18.29
CA GLU A 20 24.87 -9.67 -18.39
C GLU A 20 26.26 -10.29 -18.58
N ASP A 21 27.09 -9.70 -19.45
CA ASP A 21 28.46 -10.14 -19.71
C ASP A 21 29.35 -10.04 -18.47
N ASN A 22 29.27 -8.93 -17.75
CA ASN A 22 30.02 -8.71 -16.50
C ASN A 22 29.58 -9.70 -15.41
N LEU A 23 28.27 -9.95 -15.28
CA LEU A 23 27.71 -10.90 -14.32
C LEU A 23 28.14 -12.35 -14.63
N GLN A 24 28.07 -12.75 -15.90
CA GLN A 24 28.44 -14.08 -16.35
C GLN A 24 29.94 -14.32 -16.14
N SER A 25 30.77 -13.33 -16.45
CA SER A 25 32.21 -13.43 -16.25
C SER A 25 32.61 -13.51 -14.78
N LEU A 26 31.89 -12.85 -13.86
CA LEU A 26 32.13 -12.96 -12.42
C LEU A 26 31.82 -14.37 -11.91
N LYS A 27 30.70 -14.96 -12.35
CA LYS A 27 30.30 -16.33 -11.99
C LYS A 27 31.31 -17.38 -12.47
N SER A 28 31.87 -17.23 -13.67
CA SER A 28 32.85 -18.19 -14.21
C SER A 28 34.19 -18.20 -13.45
N SER A 29 34.48 -17.18 -12.63
CA SER A 29 35.73 -17.04 -11.88
C SER A 29 35.75 -17.77 -10.52
N GLU A 30 34.66 -18.44 -10.16
CA GLU A 30 34.49 -19.10 -8.85
C GLU A 30 35.21 -20.46 -8.73
N GLY A 31 35.66 -21.06 -9.85
CA GLY A 31 36.22 -22.42 -9.90
C GLY A 31 37.74 -22.58 -9.76
N THR A 32 38.52 -21.52 -9.56
CA THR A 32 40.01 -21.60 -9.53
C THR A 32 40.56 -21.51 -8.10
N SER A 33 40.98 -22.66 -7.55
CA SER A 33 41.38 -22.86 -6.15
C SER A 33 42.80 -22.35 -5.80
N SER A 34 43.23 -21.22 -6.35
CA SER A 34 44.45 -20.53 -5.89
C SER A 34 44.30 -19.03 -6.07
N ALA A 35 43.96 -18.34 -4.99
CA ALA A 35 43.75 -16.91 -4.98
C ALA A 35 45.10 -16.18 -4.98
N SER A 36 45.56 -15.76 -6.16
CA SER A 36 46.64 -14.78 -6.26
C SER A 36 46.10 -13.38 -5.99
N SER A 37 46.95 -12.47 -5.50
CA SER A 37 46.58 -11.06 -5.33
C SER A 37 46.11 -10.41 -6.64
N SER A 38 46.62 -10.86 -7.79
CA SER A 38 46.16 -10.38 -9.10
C SER A 38 44.72 -10.80 -9.40
N LEU A 39 44.37 -12.07 -9.15
CA LEU A 39 43.01 -12.58 -9.33
C LEU A 39 41.99 -11.87 -8.44
N ILE A 40 42.39 -11.50 -7.22
CA ILE A 40 41.55 -10.72 -6.30
C ILE A 40 41.33 -9.30 -6.85
N CYS A 41 42.40 -8.63 -7.32
CA CYS A 41 42.28 -7.30 -7.92
C CYS A 41 41.39 -7.33 -9.18
N ASP A 42 41.55 -8.33 -10.03
CA ASP A 42 40.74 -8.51 -11.25
C ASP A 42 39.26 -8.73 -10.92
N LYS A 43 38.95 -9.49 -9.86
CA LYS A 43 37.57 -9.66 -9.39
C LYS A 43 36.97 -8.35 -8.87
N LEU A 44 37.72 -7.59 -8.08
CA LEU A 44 37.27 -6.30 -7.55
C LEU A 44 37.02 -5.28 -8.68
N ASN A 45 37.89 -5.23 -9.68
CA ASN A 45 37.70 -4.37 -10.85
C ASN A 45 36.42 -4.74 -11.61
N ARG A 46 36.17 -6.03 -11.85
CA ARG A 46 34.93 -6.49 -12.50
C ARG A 46 33.67 -6.20 -11.67
N MET A 47 33.76 -6.22 -10.34
CA MET A 47 32.66 -5.80 -9.47
C MET A 47 32.39 -4.30 -9.59
N GLN A 48 33.44 -3.48 -9.68
CA GLN A 48 33.31 -2.05 -9.94
C GLN A 48 32.64 -1.79 -11.30
N ASP A 49 33.09 -2.46 -12.36
CA ASP A 49 32.50 -2.34 -13.70
C ASP A 49 31.02 -2.74 -13.72
N LEU A 50 30.65 -3.80 -13.00
CA LEU A 50 29.25 -4.23 -12.86
C LEU A 50 28.42 -3.18 -12.13
N HIS A 51 28.95 -2.62 -11.03
CA HIS A 51 28.29 -1.57 -10.26
C HIS A 51 28.06 -0.31 -11.10
N ASP A 52 29.06 0.09 -11.90
CA ASP A 52 28.95 1.25 -12.79
C ASP A 52 27.94 1.00 -13.91
N CYS A 53 27.87 -0.23 -14.42
CA CYS A 53 26.85 -0.63 -15.38
C CYS A 53 25.42 -0.53 -14.80
N ILE A 54 25.20 -0.99 -13.58
CA ILE A 54 23.91 -0.84 -12.87
C ILE A 54 23.54 0.64 -12.71
N ASN A 55 24.50 1.48 -12.28
CA ASN A 55 24.24 2.91 -12.12
C ASN A 55 23.82 3.57 -13.45
N ASN A 56 24.48 3.21 -14.54
CA ASN A 56 24.13 3.71 -15.87
C ASN A 56 22.76 3.22 -16.34
N LEU A 57 22.40 1.96 -16.04
CA LEU A 57 21.07 1.41 -16.30
C LEU A 57 19.98 2.16 -15.52
N LEU A 58 20.19 2.40 -14.22
CA LEU A 58 19.25 3.14 -13.37
C LEU A 58 19.11 4.62 -13.78
N GLN A 59 20.09 5.17 -14.51
CA GLN A 59 20.01 6.52 -15.07
C GLN A 59 19.22 6.59 -16.39
N LEU A 60 18.87 5.45 -16.99
CA LEU A 60 18.07 5.44 -18.21
C LEU A 60 16.67 6.04 -17.93
N PRO A 61 16.18 6.96 -18.78
CA PRO A 61 14.87 7.57 -18.58
C PRO A 61 13.72 6.56 -18.44
N ILE A 62 13.81 5.43 -19.15
CA ILE A 62 12.79 4.38 -19.12
C ILE A 62 12.77 3.64 -17.77
N GLU A 63 13.93 3.37 -17.19
CA GLU A 63 14.06 2.73 -15.88
C GLU A 63 13.64 3.69 -14.76
N GLN A 64 14.01 4.97 -14.87
CA GLN A 64 13.55 6.01 -13.94
C GLN A 64 12.04 6.20 -14.00
N GLN A 65 11.46 6.16 -15.21
CA GLN A 65 10.02 6.26 -15.40
C GLN A 65 9.30 5.05 -14.81
N ALA A 66 9.79 3.84 -15.06
CA ALA A 66 9.23 2.61 -14.50
C ALA A 66 9.30 2.61 -12.97
N LEU A 67 10.44 2.97 -12.40
CA LEU A 67 10.63 3.07 -10.94
C LEU A 67 9.73 4.14 -10.33
N ALA A 68 9.67 5.32 -10.94
CA ALA A 68 8.78 6.40 -10.48
C ALA A 68 7.31 5.98 -10.55
N GLN A 69 6.91 5.27 -11.60
CA GLN A 69 5.56 4.73 -11.73
C GLN A 69 5.26 3.71 -10.62
N GLU A 70 6.14 2.74 -10.37
CA GLU A 70 5.95 1.74 -9.33
C GLU A 70 5.87 2.39 -7.93
N CYS A 71 6.75 3.35 -7.63
CA CYS A 71 6.69 4.12 -6.39
C CYS A 71 5.38 4.91 -6.26
N ASN A 72 4.93 5.53 -7.35
CA ASN A 72 3.67 6.26 -7.38
C ASN A 72 2.48 5.33 -7.15
N GLU A 73 2.42 4.17 -7.82
CA GLU A 73 1.36 3.17 -7.65
C GLU A 73 1.28 2.71 -6.19
N LYS A 74 2.41 2.34 -5.56
CA LYS A 74 2.45 1.98 -4.13
C LYS A 74 1.95 3.12 -3.24
N SER A 75 2.35 4.36 -3.52
CA SER A 75 1.92 5.51 -2.73
C SER A 75 0.42 5.80 -2.89
N VAL A 76 -0.11 5.60 -4.10
CA VAL A 76 -1.53 5.78 -4.42
C VAL A 76 -2.36 4.68 -3.77
N ASP A 77 -1.91 3.43 -3.81
CA ASP A 77 -2.56 2.31 -3.12
C ASP A 77 -2.63 2.56 -1.61
N GLU A 78 -1.52 3.01 -1.00
CA GLU A 78 -1.47 3.30 0.42
C GLU A 78 -2.40 4.48 0.81
N LEU A 79 -2.48 5.50 -0.05
CA LEU A 79 -3.40 6.62 0.10
C LEU A 79 -4.86 6.18 -0.06
N LEU A 80 -5.16 5.33 -1.04
CA LEU A 80 -6.48 4.80 -1.30
C LEU A 80 -6.96 3.95 -0.12
N GLU A 81 -6.11 3.07 0.37
CA GLU A 81 -6.37 2.23 1.55
C GLU A 81 -6.67 3.10 2.80
N ARG A 82 -5.91 4.17 3.03
CA ARG A 82 -6.22 5.14 4.10
C ARG A 82 -7.56 5.84 3.88
N SER A 83 -7.87 6.21 2.63
CA SER A 83 -9.10 6.91 2.27
C SER A 83 -10.33 6.01 2.44
N LEU A 84 -10.23 4.73 2.06
CA LEU A 84 -11.27 3.72 2.28
C LEU A 84 -11.57 3.53 3.76
N ARG A 85 -10.54 3.46 4.62
CA ARG A 85 -10.75 3.39 6.08
C ARG A 85 -11.51 4.59 6.63
N ILE A 86 -11.21 5.80 6.15
CA ILE A 86 -11.95 7.00 6.54
C ILE A 86 -13.41 6.89 6.09
N LEU A 87 -13.64 6.42 4.86
CA LEU A 87 -14.99 6.20 4.33
C LEU A 87 -15.79 5.20 5.17
N ASP A 88 -15.18 4.08 5.59
CA ASP A 88 -15.81 3.08 6.46
C ASP A 88 -16.19 3.65 7.83
N ILE A 89 -15.31 4.46 8.42
CA ILE A 89 -15.60 5.18 9.67
C ILE A 89 -16.76 6.14 9.48
N CYS A 90 -16.78 6.91 8.38
CA CYS A 90 -17.85 7.84 8.06
C CYS A 90 -19.19 7.10 7.82
N SER A 91 -19.17 5.98 7.11
CA SER A 91 -20.33 5.12 6.89
C SER A 91 -20.91 4.63 8.21
N THR A 92 -20.06 4.06 9.07
CA THR A 92 -20.42 3.61 10.41
C THR A 92 -21.01 4.76 11.25
N ALA A 93 -20.39 5.94 11.21
CA ALA A 93 -20.87 7.11 11.94
C ALA A 93 -22.25 7.57 11.45
N LYS A 94 -22.49 7.52 10.13
CA LYS A 94 -23.78 7.84 9.52
C LYS A 94 -24.89 6.88 9.97
N ASP A 95 -24.59 5.58 10.06
CA ASP A 95 -25.53 4.57 10.55
C ASP A 95 -25.92 4.83 12.00
N PHE A 96 -24.92 5.10 12.85
CA PHE A 96 -25.17 5.45 14.26
C PHE A 96 -25.95 6.75 14.42
N LEU A 97 -25.69 7.77 13.59
CA LEU A 97 -26.44 9.01 13.61
C LEU A 97 -27.91 8.77 13.23
N SER A 98 -28.15 7.92 12.23
CA SER A 98 -29.50 7.54 11.80
C SER A 98 -30.25 6.82 12.91
N LEU A 99 -29.60 5.86 13.57
CA LEU A 99 -30.16 5.15 14.73
C LEU A 99 -30.40 6.09 15.93
N SER A 100 -29.49 7.03 16.17
CA SER A 100 -29.64 8.05 17.22
C SER A 100 -30.87 8.94 16.98
N LYS A 101 -31.10 9.33 15.72
CA LYS A 101 -32.28 10.11 15.31
C LYS A 101 -33.58 9.34 15.58
N GLU A 102 -33.63 8.05 15.21
CA GLU A 102 -34.80 7.20 15.47
C GLU A 102 -35.11 7.08 16.98
N ASN A 103 -34.09 6.79 17.80
CA ASN A 103 -34.25 6.70 19.25
C ASN A 103 -34.71 8.03 19.87
N MET A 104 -34.25 9.17 19.36
CA MET A 104 -34.70 10.48 19.82
C MET A 104 -36.18 10.71 19.50
N HIS A 105 -36.64 10.29 18.31
CA HIS A 105 -38.07 10.35 17.97
C HIS A 105 -38.91 9.44 18.86
N GLU A 106 -38.44 8.24 19.18
CA GLU A 106 -39.14 7.33 20.11
C GLU A 106 -39.21 7.94 21.52
N LEU A 107 -38.10 8.48 22.02
CA LEU A 107 -38.04 9.19 23.30
C LEU A 107 -39.06 10.32 23.36
N GLN A 108 -39.12 11.17 22.33
CA GLN A 108 -40.09 12.26 22.21
C GLN A 108 -41.53 11.73 22.17
N SER A 109 -41.77 10.65 21.44
CA SER A 109 -43.08 9.99 21.36
C SER A 109 -43.56 9.51 22.73
N VAL A 110 -42.67 8.88 23.50
CA VAL A 110 -42.94 8.42 24.87
C VAL A 110 -43.25 9.57 25.81
N ILE A 111 -42.48 10.67 25.75
CA ILE A 111 -42.74 11.89 26.53
C ILE A 111 -44.16 12.41 26.24
N ARG A 112 -44.51 12.53 24.96
CA ARG A 112 -45.82 13.05 24.52
C ARG A 112 -46.99 12.14 24.91
N ARG A 113 -46.83 10.81 24.82
CA ARG A 113 -47.92 9.83 25.02
C ARG A 113 -48.12 9.40 26.47
N ARG A 114 -47.04 9.29 27.27
CA ARG A 114 -47.07 8.61 28.59
C ARG A 114 -46.62 9.48 29.76
N GLY A 115 -46.04 10.65 29.52
CA GLY A 115 -45.41 11.46 30.56
C GLY A 115 -44.14 10.84 31.14
N ILE A 116 -43.49 11.55 32.08
CA ILE A 116 -42.09 11.36 32.55
C ILE A 116 -41.81 10.04 33.29
N LYS A 117 -42.81 9.18 33.53
CA LYS A 117 -42.75 8.12 34.57
C LYS A 117 -41.76 6.98 34.29
N THR A 118 -42.12 6.01 33.45
CA THR A 118 -41.37 4.73 33.34
C THR A 118 -40.87 4.46 31.93
N GLY A 119 -41.65 4.83 30.91
CA GLY A 119 -41.23 4.71 29.51
C GLY A 119 -40.05 5.62 29.17
N LEU A 120 -40.01 6.83 29.76
CA LEU A 120 -38.93 7.79 29.54
C LEU A 120 -37.59 7.27 30.07
N THR A 121 -37.59 6.66 31.26
CA THR A 121 -36.39 6.07 31.87
C THR A 121 -35.85 4.92 31.02
N LEU A 122 -36.72 4.02 30.56
CA LEU A 122 -36.32 2.90 29.70
C LEU A 122 -35.72 3.37 28.37
N GLU A 123 -36.38 4.29 27.68
CA GLU A 123 -35.94 4.78 26.38
C GLU A 123 -34.68 5.67 26.48
N GLY A 124 -34.55 6.44 27.57
CA GLY A 124 -33.33 7.16 27.90
C GLY A 124 -32.13 6.24 28.16
N VAL A 125 -32.33 5.11 28.84
CA VAL A 125 -31.29 4.09 29.05
C VAL A 125 -30.84 3.48 27.72
N LYS A 126 -31.77 3.17 26.80
CA LYS A 126 -31.44 2.67 25.46
C LYS A 126 -30.64 3.69 24.66
N TYR A 127 -31.06 4.95 24.64
CA TYR A 127 -30.34 6.03 23.97
C TYR A 127 -28.90 6.19 24.51
N LEU A 128 -28.73 6.15 25.85
CA LEU A 128 -27.41 6.24 26.46
C LEU A 128 -26.54 5.02 26.12
N ALA A 129 -27.11 3.82 26.09
CA ALA A 129 -26.42 2.59 25.71
C ALA A 129 -25.95 2.65 24.23
N LEU A 130 -26.81 3.12 23.33
CA LEU A 130 -26.45 3.37 21.92
C LEU A 130 -25.25 4.29 21.80
N ARG A 131 -25.27 5.44 22.49
CA ARG A 131 -24.20 6.44 22.45
C ARG A 131 -22.88 5.88 22.99
N LYS A 132 -22.93 5.06 24.04
CA LYS A 132 -21.75 4.33 24.56
C LYS A 132 -21.21 3.33 23.54
N ASN A 133 -22.08 2.59 22.86
CA ASN A 133 -21.71 1.61 21.83
C ASN A 133 -21.07 2.30 20.61
N MET A 134 -21.68 3.37 20.11
CA MET A 134 -21.12 4.19 19.02
C MET A 134 -19.68 4.63 19.33
N LYS A 135 -19.46 5.20 20.53
CA LYS A 135 -18.13 5.62 20.97
C LYS A 135 -17.13 4.46 21.03
N LYS A 136 -17.57 3.27 21.43
CA LYS A 136 -16.75 2.04 21.46
C LYS A 136 -16.37 1.59 20.05
N GLN A 137 -17.34 1.56 19.13
CA GLN A 137 -17.13 1.10 17.75
C GLN A 137 -16.25 2.06 16.95
N ILE A 138 -16.46 3.37 17.07
CA ILE A 138 -15.59 4.38 16.45
C ILE A 138 -14.14 4.23 16.96
N ARG A 139 -13.96 4.08 18.29
CA ARG A 139 -12.62 3.82 18.87
C ARG A 139 -12.00 2.51 18.42
N LYS A 140 -12.81 1.47 18.15
CA LYS A 140 -12.32 0.19 17.64
C LYS A 140 -11.85 0.33 16.19
N ALA A 141 -12.65 0.99 15.35
CA ALA A 141 -12.30 1.27 13.96
C ALA A 141 -11.02 2.12 13.85
N LEU A 142 -10.87 3.14 14.71
CA LEU A 142 -9.65 3.96 14.80
C LEU A 142 -8.40 3.20 15.25
N LYS A 143 -8.55 2.05 15.91
CA LYS A 143 -7.43 1.23 16.44
C LYS A 143 -7.02 0.09 15.51
N GLN A 144 -7.81 -0.22 14.48
CA GLN A 144 -7.45 -1.27 13.51
C GLN A 144 -6.41 -0.71 12.55
N SER A 145 -5.13 -0.91 12.87
CA SER A 145 -4.01 -0.72 11.95
C SER A 145 -3.70 -2.06 11.27
N PRO A 146 -3.66 -2.16 9.93
CA PRO A 146 -2.86 -3.20 9.30
C PRO A 146 -1.38 -2.82 9.46
N TYR A 147 -0.50 -3.81 9.63
CA TYR A 147 0.94 -3.70 9.91
C TYR A 147 1.32 -3.55 11.39
N ALA A 148 1.12 -4.64 12.13
CA ALA A 148 2.23 -5.26 12.82
C ALA A 148 3.05 -6.03 11.77
N HIS A 149 4.27 -5.58 11.49
CA HIS A 149 5.35 -6.37 10.91
C HIS A 149 6.57 -6.20 11.80
#